data_AF-A0A9D7JTJ9-F1
#
_entry.id   AF-A0A9D7JTJ9-F1
#
_cell.length_a   1.000
_cell.length_b   1.000
_cell.length_c   1.000
_cell.angle_alpha   90.00
_cell.angle_beta   90.00
_cell.angle_gamma   90.00
#
_symmetry.space_group_name_H-M   'P 1'
#
loop_
_entity.id
_entity.type
_entity.pdbx_description
1 polymer ?
#
loop_
_entity_poly.entity_id
_entity_poly.type
_entity_poly.pdbx_seq_one_letter_code
_entity_poly.pdbx_strand_id
1 'polypeptide(L)'
;MRRAEIHIPVVVHVVYNTELQNISDSQIIAQINILNKDFGTIQTQKYAQAAASSIRFHLATVDPMGYRTNGITRTYTTLSKFPIGPVVMSDLYGGKSPWPSQHYLNIWVANVSGVLGYAYMPGDSRDGVVINYKYFGPNENIAL
;
A
#
# COMPACT_ATOMS: atom_id res chain seq x y z
N MET A 1 13.08 0.61 29.00
CA MET A 1 13.35 1.58 27.93
C MET A 1 12.11 1.66 27.03
N ARG A 2 11.63 2.86 26.67
CA ARG A 2 10.51 3.02 25.73
C ARG A 2 11.05 2.85 24.32
N ARG A 3 10.51 1.93 23.53
CA ARG A 3 10.90 1.75 22.12
C ARG A 3 10.50 3.02 21.34
N ALA A 4 11.41 3.57 20.54
CA ALA A 4 11.11 4.73 19.69
C ALA A 4 10.07 4.35 18.62
N GLU A 5 9.13 5.24 18.35
CA GLU A 5 8.10 5.04 17.30
C GLU A 5 8.75 5.24 15.92
N ILE A 6 8.57 4.27 15.02
CA ILE A 6 9.09 4.31 13.65
C ILE A 6 8.00 4.85 12.74
N HIS A 7 8.28 5.93 12.01
CA HIS A 7 7.37 6.50 11.02
C HIS A 7 7.77 6.08 9.61
N ILE A 8 6.83 5.49 8.89
CA ILE A 8 7.00 4.99 7.53
C ILE A 8 6.15 5.85 6.58
N PRO A 9 6.78 6.67 5.71
CA PRO A 9 6.10 7.34 4.62
C PRO A 9 5.58 6.32 3.61
N VAL A 10 4.31 6.43 3.23
CA VAL A 10 3.64 5.51 2.29
C VAL A 10 3.23 6.26 1.05
N VAL A 11 3.47 5.66 -0.12
CA VAL A 11 2.84 6.05 -1.38
C VAL A 11 1.95 4.93 -1.87
N VAL A 12 0.72 5.28 -2.26
CA VAL A 12 -0.26 4.34 -2.81
C VAL A 12 -0.41 4.60 -4.30
N HIS A 13 0.00 3.64 -5.12
CA HIS A 13 -0.14 3.66 -6.57
C HIS A 13 -1.40 2.90 -6.98
N VAL A 14 -2.49 3.63 -7.23
CA VAL A 14 -3.70 3.06 -7.81
C VAL A 14 -3.50 2.91 -9.31
N VAL A 15 -3.47 1.68 -9.81
CA VAL A 15 -3.35 1.37 -11.23
C VAL A 15 -4.67 0.74 -11.70
N TYR A 16 -5.41 1.45 -12.55
CA TYR A 16 -6.81 1.15 -12.83
C TYR A 16 -7.12 1.12 -14.32
N ASN A 17 -7.99 0.19 -14.73
CA ASN A 17 -8.53 0.07 -16.09
C ASN A 17 -10.02 0.46 -16.14
N THR A 18 -10.72 0.43 -15.00
CA THR A 18 -12.13 0.81 -14.88
C THR A 18 -12.34 1.72 -13.66
N GLU A 19 -13.44 2.47 -13.63
CA GLU A 19 -13.77 3.36 -12.49
C GLU A 19 -13.88 2.61 -11.16
N LEU A 20 -14.36 1.36 -11.18
CA LEU A 20 -14.44 0.53 -9.98
C LEU A 20 -13.06 0.18 -9.40
N GLN A 21 -12.01 0.17 -10.23
CA GLN A 21 -10.63 -0.07 -9.79
C GLN A 21 -9.97 1.22 -9.29
N ASN A 22 -10.52 2.38 -9.65
CA ASN A 22 -10.05 3.70 -9.24
C ASN A 22 -10.56 4.05 -7.82
N ILE A 23 -10.18 3.23 -6.83
CA ILE A 23 -10.69 3.28 -5.44
C ILE A 23 -10.58 4.67 -4.80
N SER A 24 -11.51 5.02 -3.92
CA SER A 24 -11.57 6.36 -3.33
C SER A 24 -10.39 6.65 -2.38
N ASP A 25 -10.08 7.94 -2.19
CA ASP A 25 -9.12 8.38 -1.18
C ASP A 25 -9.55 7.93 0.23
N SER A 26 -10.85 7.92 0.53
CA SER A 26 -11.37 7.47 1.82
C SER A 26 -11.08 5.99 2.09
N GLN A 27 -11.19 5.13 1.08
CA GLN A 27 -10.85 3.72 1.17
C GLN A 27 -9.35 3.52 1.42
N ILE A 28 -8.51 4.33 0.76
CA ILE A 28 -7.05 4.32 0.97
C ILE A 28 -6.70 4.77 2.39
N ILE A 29 -7.26 5.89 2.86
CA ILE A 29 -7.05 6.42 4.21
C ILE A 29 -7.49 5.39 5.26
N ALA A 30 -8.61 4.71 5.04
CA ALA A 30 -9.08 3.66 5.94
C ALA A 30 -8.08 2.49 6.03
N GLN A 31 -7.44 2.09 4.91
CA GLN A 31 -6.36 1.08 4.95
C GLN A 31 -5.15 1.54 5.78
N ILE A 32 -4.74 2.81 5.67
CA ILE A 32 -3.65 3.37 6.48
C ILE A 32 -4.02 3.35 7.98
N ASN A 33 -5.28 3.64 8.31
CA ASN A 33 -5.77 3.56 9.68
C ASN A 33 -5.76 2.13 10.23
N ILE A 34 -6.12 1.14 9.40
CA ILE A 34 -6.02 -0.29 9.76
C ILE A 34 -4.56 -0.67 10.05
N LEU A 35 -3.63 -0.30 9.17
CA LEU A 35 -2.19 -0.53 9.41
C LEU A 35 -1.72 0.10 10.73
N ASN A 36 -2.11 1.34 10.99
CA ASN A 36 -1.77 2.03 12.24
C ASN A 36 -2.40 1.41 13.49
N LYS A 37 -3.55 0.74 13.36
CA LYS A 37 -4.18 -0.01 14.44
C LYS A 37 -3.43 -1.32 14.70
N ASP A 38 -3.05 -2.03 13.64
CA ASP A 38 -2.46 -3.36 13.72
C ASP A 38 -0.97 -3.32 14.12
N PHE A 39 -0.23 -2.31 13.65
CA PHE A 39 1.21 -2.12 13.94
C PHE A 39 1.49 -1.06 15.01
N GLY A 40 0.43 -0.37 15.47
CA GLY A 40 0.53 0.57 16.58
C GLY A 40 0.72 -0.11 17.93
N THR A 41 0.47 0.64 18.99
CA THR A 41 0.45 0.12 20.36
C THR A 41 -0.75 -0.79 20.59
N ILE A 42 -0.50 -2.04 20.98
CA ILE A 42 -1.55 -3.03 21.29
C ILE A 42 -2.33 -2.58 22.53
N GLN A 43 -3.64 -2.34 22.37
CA GLN A 43 -4.48 -1.88 23.49
C GLN A 43 -5.00 -3.02 24.38
N THR A 44 -5.12 -4.25 23.87
CA THR A 44 -5.57 -5.41 24.66
C THR A 44 -4.94 -6.68 24.11
N GLN A 45 -4.11 -7.35 24.90
CA GLN A 45 -3.51 -8.61 24.48
C GLN A 45 -4.41 -9.78 24.86
N LYS A 46 -5.00 -10.41 23.85
CA LYS A 46 -5.61 -11.74 24.00
C LYS A 46 -4.54 -12.83 24.23
N TYR A 47 -3.31 -12.60 23.73
CA TYR A 47 -2.19 -13.55 23.78
C TYR A 47 -0.96 -12.87 24.36
N ALA A 48 -0.30 -13.54 25.32
CA ALA A 48 0.86 -13.00 26.03
C ALA A 48 2.10 -12.77 25.14
N GLN A 49 2.15 -13.38 23.96
CA GLN A 49 3.25 -13.25 23.00
C GLN A 49 3.06 -12.06 22.04
N ALA A 50 1.90 -11.41 22.05
CA ALA A 50 1.68 -10.28 21.17
C ALA A 50 2.67 -9.16 21.53
N ALA A 51 3.19 -8.45 20.54
CA ALA A 51 4.17 -7.38 20.76
C ALA A 51 3.80 -6.16 19.94
N ALA A 52 3.82 -4.99 20.58
CA ALA A 52 3.67 -3.74 19.87
C ALA A 52 4.91 -3.53 18.99
N SER A 53 4.70 -3.38 17.68
CA SER A 53 5.79 -3.10 16.74
C SER A 53 6.21 -1.62 16.80
N SER A 54 5.35 -0.73 17.32
CA SER A 54 5.59 0.71 17.44
C SER A 54 5.91 1.35 16.08
N ILE A 55 5.18 0.93 15.04
CA ILE A 55 5.31 1.45 13.68
C ILE A 55 4.06 2.28 13.36
N ARG A 56 4.27 3.45 12.76
CA ARG A 56 3.22 4.32 12.23
C ARG A 56 3.40 4.54 10.75
N PHE A 57 2.33 4.33 10.01
CA PHE A 57 2.24 4.60 8.59
C PHE A 57 1.52 5.93 8.36
N HIS A 58 2.03 6.73 7.43
CA HIS A 58 1.36 7.94 7.00
C HIS A 58 1.54 8.11 5.49
N LEU A 59 0.52 8.62 4.81
CA LEU A 59 0.69 9.00 3.41
C LEU A 59 1.81 10.05 3.30
N ALA A 60 2.63 9.91 2.27
CA ALA A 60 3.69 10.86 1.98
C ALA A 60 3.09 12.25 1.73
N THR A 61 3.72 13.29 2.28
CA THR A 61 3.35 14.69 2.07
C THR A 61 4.27 15.41 1.10
N VAL A 62 5.41 14.79 0.79
CA VAL A 62 6.44 15.25 -0.14
C VAL A 62 6.79 14.11 -1.09
N ASP A 63 6.76 14.38 -2.39
CA ASP A 63 7.13 13.44 -3.45
C ASP A 63 8.65 13.36 -3.64
N PRO A 64 9.16 12.44 -4.48
CA PRO A 64 10.61 12.27 -4.67
C PRO A 64 11.33 13.49 -5.26
N MET A 65 10.60 14.42 -5.88
CA MET A 65 11.15 15.66 -6.43
C MET A 65 11.09 16.83 -5.43
N GLY A 66 10.54 16.62 -4.23
CA GLY A 66 10.41 17.63 -3.20
C GLY A 66 9.11 18.44 -3.25
N TYR A 67 8.15 18.08 -4.11
CA TYR A 67 6.88 18.78 -4.22
C TYR A 67 5.84 18.22 -3.25
N ARG A 68 4.86 19.06 -2.88
CA ARG A 68 3.74 18.63 -2.04
C ARG A 68 2.89 17.59 -2.75
N THR A 69 2.48 16.56 -2.01
CA THR A 69 1.64 15.47 -2.49
C THR A 69 0.68 15.01 -1.39
N ASN A 70 -0.37 14.30 -1.77
CA ASN A 70 -1.23 13.56 -0.84
C ASN A 70 -0.79 12.09 -0.67
N GLY A 71 0.32 11.68 -1.31
CA GLY A 71 0.86 10.32 -1.23
C GLY A 71 0.06 9.29 -2.03
N ILE A 72 -0.81 9.73 -2.93
CA ILE A 72 -1.63 8.88 -3.79
C ILE A 72 -1.32 9.23 -5.24
N THR A 73 -1.02 8.21 -6.05
CA THR A 73 -0.92 8.36 -7.50
C THR A 73 -2.00 7.50 -8.16
N ARG A 74 -2.54 7.97 -9.28
CA ARG A 74 -3.58 7.27 -10.04
C ARG A 74 -3.12 7.15 -11.48
N THR A 75 -3.01 5.92 -11.97
CA THR A 75 -2.48 5.61 -13.31
C THR A 75 -3.49 4.77 -14.07
N TYR A 76 -4.05 5.34 -15.14
CA TYR A 76 -4.88 4.57 -16.05
C TYR A 76 -4.02 3.55 -16.81
N THR A 77 -4.54 2.35 -17.02
CA THR A 77 -3.91 1.30 -17.82
C THR A 77 -4.91 0.68 -18.79
N THR A 78 -4.42 0.18 -19.93
CA THR A 78 -5.21 -0.61 -20.88
C THR A 78 -5.27 -2.08 -20.51
N LEU A 79 -4.44 -2.53 -19.56
CA LEU A 79 -4.44 -3.91 -19.09
C LEU A 79 -5.66 -4.17 -18.20
N SER A 80 -6.51 -5.10 -18.61
CA SER A 80 -7.66 -5.50 -17.81
C SER A 80 -7.27 -6.20 -16.51
N LYS A 81 -6.08 -6.82 -16.47
CA LYS A 81 -5.55 -7.58 -15.32
C LYS A 81 -4.03 -7.69 -15.38
N PHE A 82 -3.39 -7.62 -14.21
CA PHE A 82 -1.94 -7.84 -14.06
C PHE A 82 -1.64 -9.28 -13.63
N PRO A 83 -0.57 -9.91 -14.18
CA PRO A 83 -0.02 -11.13 -13.62
C PRO A 83 0.66 -10.84 -12.27
N ILE A 84 0.92 -11.89 -11.49
CA ILE A 84 1.82 -11.80 -10.33
C ILE A 84 3.22 -11.51 -10.86
N GLY A 85 3.88 -10.47 -10.34
CA GLY A 85 5.22 -10.08 -10.76
C GLY A 85 5.36 -8.57 -10.98
N PRO A 86 6.50 -8.12 -11.52
CA PRO A 86 6.85 -6.70 -11.51
C PRO A 86 6.11 -5.84 -12.55
N VAL A 87 5.19 -6.40 -13.33
CA VAL A 87 4.52 -5.70 -14.44
C VAL A 87 3.77 -4.46 -13.96
N VAL A 88 3.05 -4.56 -12.84
CA VAL A 88 2.32 -3.42 -12.23
C VAL A 88 3.26 -2.34 -11.69
N MET A 89 4.54 -2.67 -11.48
CA MET A 89 5.56 -1.80 -10.88
C MET A 89 6.40 -1.06 -11.92
N SER A 90 5.92 -0.96 -13.17
CA SER A 90 6.68 -0.37 -14.27
C SER A 90 5.78 0.47 -15.16
N ASP A 91 6.12 1.76 -15.32
CA ASP A 91 5.40 2.65 -16.27
C ASP A 91 5.49 2.11 -17.71
N LEU A 92 6.58 1.43 -18.07
CA LEU A 92 6.79 0.86 -19.41
C LEU A 92 5.77 -0.23 -19.76
N TYR A 93 5.28 -0.95 -18.75
CA TYR A 93 4.34 -2.06 -18.94
C TYR A 93 2.91 -1.72 -18.52
N GLY A 94 2.57 -0.42 -18.51
CA GLY A 94 1.23 0.06 -18.16
C GLY A 94 0.94 -0.01 -16.66
N GLY A 95 1.95 -0.20 -15.82
CA GLY A 95 1.89 -0.08 -14.37
C GLY A 95 2.31 1.30 -13.89
N LYS A 96 2.90 1.37 -12.70
CA LYS A 96 3.49 2.58 -12.13
C LYS A 96 4.85 2.28 -11.52
N SER A 97 5.90 2.99 -11.93
CA SER A 97 7.24 2.80 -11.36
C SER A 97 7.28 3.23 -9.87
N PRO A 98 8.09 2.56 -9.04
CA PRO A 98 8.18 2.88 -7.62
C PRO A 98 8.77 4.27 -7.37
N TRP A 99 8.37 4.88 -6.25
CA TRP A 99 9.17 5.92 -5.61
C TRP A 99 10.40 5.30 -4.92
N PRO A 100 11.44 6.08 -4.60
CA PRO A 100 12.67 5.55 -3.97
C PRO A 100 12.37 4.75 -2.70
N SER A 101 12.57 3.43 -2.75
CA SER A 101 12.20 2.50 -1.66
C SER A 101 12.98 2.71 -0.36
N GLN A 102 14.11 3.40 -0.43
CA GLN A 102 14.89 3.83 0.74
C GLN A 102 14.16 4.87 1.59
N HIS A 103 13.13 5.54 1.03
CA HIS A 103 12.42 6.64 1.67
C HIS A 103 10.91 6.40 1.79
N TYR A 104 10.34 5.53 0.95
CA TYR A 104 8.91 5.29 0.88
C TYR A 104 8.59 3.80 0.84
N LEU A 105 7.56 3.41 1.60
CA LEU A 105 6.87 2.16 1.34
C LEU A 105 5.96 2.34 0.12
N ASN A 106 6.28 1.64 -0.97
CA ASN A 106 5.46 1.59 -2.16
C ASN A 106 4.36 0.53 -2.01
N ILE A 107 3.10 0.96 -2.20
CA ILE A 107 1.93 0.08 -2.21
C ILE A 107 1.24 0.23 -3.55
N TRP A 108 1.17 -0.82 -4.36
CA TRP A 108 0.36 -0.83 -5.57
C TRP A 108 -1.01 -1.42 -5.29
N VAL A 109 -2.04 -0.77 -5.81
CA VAL A 109 -3.42 -1.25 -5.80
C VAL A 109 -3.88 -1.43 -7.23
N ALA A 110 -4.15 -2.67 -7.63
CA ALA A 110 -4.48 -2.99 -9.03
C ALA A 110 -5.36 -4.25 -9.14
N ASN A 111 -5.87 -4.54 -10.33
CA ASN A 111 -6.55 -5.82 -10.59
C ASN A 111 -5.53 -6.93 -10.89
N VAL A 112 -5.14 -7.70 -9.87
CA VAL A 112 -4.13 -8.78 -9.98
C VAL A 112 -4.77 -10.16 -10.09
N SER A 113 -4.19 -11.04 -10.91
CA SER A 113 -4.70 -12.41 -11.10
C SER A 113 -4.22 -13.41 -10.06
N GLY A 114 -5.17 -14.20 -9.54
CA GLY A 114 -4.89 -15.42 -8.78
C GLY A 114 -4.52 -15.23 -7.31
N VAL A 115 -4.40 -13.98 -6.83
CA VAL A 115 -4.01 -13.65 -5.45
C VAL A 115 -4.73 -12.42 -4.90
N LEU A 116 -4.77 -12.32 -3.57
CA LEU A 116 -5.21 -11.12 -2.84
C LEU A 116 -4.14 -10.02 -2.85
N GLY A 117 -2.87 -10.42 -2.89
CA GLY A 117 -1.72 -9.54 -2.93
C GLY A 117 -0.42 -10.33 -2.87
N TYR A 118 0.71 -9.64 -3.04
CA TYR A 118 2.06 -10.19 -2.92
C TYR A 118 3.03 -9.08 -2.50
N ALA A 119 4.23 -9.47 -2.06
CA ALA A 119 5.26 -8.54 -1.61
C ALA A 119 6.63 -8.95 -2.16
N TYR A 120 7.49 -7.97 -2.36
CA TYR A 120 8.93 -8.19 -2.50
C TYR A 120 9.64 -7.83 -1.20
N MET A 121 10.79 -8.46 -0.98
CA MET A 121 11.58 -8.22 0.23
C MET A 121 12.26 -6.84 0.18
N PRO A 122 12.53 -6.24 1.35
CA PRO A 122 13.25 -4.98 1.44
C PRO A 122 14.61 -5.02 0.74
N GLY A 123 14.98 -3.94 0.05
CA GLY A 123 16.28 -3.79 -0.61
C GLY A 123 16.36 -4.34 -2.04
N ASP A 124 15.30 -4.97 -2.55
CA ASP A 124 15.15 -5.25 -3.98
C ASP A 124 14.75 -3.95 -4.73
N SER A 125 15.10 -3.84 -6.01
CA SER A 125 14.58 -2.77 -6.89
C SER A 125 13.04 -2.74 -7.00
N ARG A 126 12.37 -3.83 -6.64
CA ARG A 126 10.91 -4.04 -6.66
C ARG A 126 10.28 -3.96 -5.26
N ASP A 127 11.04 -3.48 -4.27
CA ASP A 127 10.62 -3.38 -2.87
C ASP A 127 9.27 -2.67 -2.73
N GLY A 128 8.37 -3.36 -2.03
CA GLY A 128 7.02 -2.92 -1.75
C GLY A 128 6.00 -4.05 -1.85
N VAL A 129 4.73 -3.65 -1.79
CA VAL A 129 3.60 -4.59 -1.71
C VAL A 129 2.57 -4.27 -2.77
N VAL A 130 1.96 -5.31 -3.33
CA VAL A 130 0.86 -5.18 -4.29
C VAL A 130 -0.37 -5.82 -3.68
N ILE A 131 -1.47 -5.08 -3.65
CA ILE A 131 -2.75 -5.56 -3.15
C ILE A 131 -3.78 -5.46 -4.27
N ASN A 132 -4.62 -6.48 -4.36
CA ASN A 132 -5.73 -6.46 -5.30
C ASN A 132 -6.79 -5.45 -4.81
N TYR A 133 -7.24 -4.56 -5.70
CA TYR A 133 -8.15 -3.46 -5.37
C TYR A 133 -9.43 -3.89 -4.62
N LYS A 134 -9.89 -5.12 -4.86
CA LYS A 134 -11.07 -5.70 -4.18
C LYS A 134 -10.89 -5.92 -2.68
N TYR A 135 -9.64 -5.91 -2.20
CA TYR A 135 -9.27 -6.28 -0.82
C TYR A 135 -8.40 -5.21 -0.16
N PHE A 136 -8.42 -3.97 -0.68
CA PHE A 136 -7.67 -2.86 -0.11
C PHE A 136 -8.61 -1.93 0.66
N GLY A 137 -8.33 -1.67 1.93
CA GLY A 137 -9.25 -0.95 2.82
C GLY A 137 -10.33 -1.85 3.41
N PRO A 138 -11.27 -1.28 4.19
CA PRO A 138 -12.34 -2.04 4.80
C PRO A 138 -13.27 -2.60 3.72
N ASN A 139 -13.46 -3.92 3.74
CA ASN A 139 -14.41 -4.60 2.87
C ASN A 139 -15.83 -4.30 3.36
N GLU A 140 -16.47 -3.22 2.89
CA GLU A 140 -17.90 -2.98 3.20
C GLU A 140 -18.84 -4.00 2.53
N ASN A 141 -18.33 -4.89 1.66
CA ASN A 141 -19.14 -5.80 0.83
C ASN A 141 -18.77 -7.29 0.94
N ILE A 142 -18.10 -7.73 2.00
CA ILE A 142 -17.99 -9.17 2.29
C ILE A 142 -18.41 -9.38 3.73
N ALA A 143 -19.70 -9.67 3.92
CA ALA A 143 -20.16 -10.37 5.11
C ALA A 143 -19.41 -11.70 5.17
N LEU A 144 -18.61 -11.88 6.24
CA LEU A 144 -18.11 -13.18 6.65
C LEU A 144 -19.23 -13.97 7.34
#